data_AF-A0A353F9E4-F1
#
_entry.id   AF-A0A353F9E4-F1
#
_cell.length_a   1.000
_cell.length_b   1.000
_cell.length_c   1.000
_cell.angle_alpha   90.00
_cell.angle_beta   90.00
_cell.angle_gamma   90.00
#
_symmetry.space_group_name_H-M   'P 1'
#
loop_
_entity.id
_entity.type
_entity.pdbx_description
1 polymer ?
#
loop_
_entity_poly.entity_id
_entity_poly.type
_entity_poly.pdbx_seq_one_letter_code
_entity_poly.pdbx_strand_id
1 'polypeptide(L)'
;MKDQNRITEEFRVKGMICSRCLKVLNDELRQAGAEILEIELGRVVINYSSQKISRSHIERVIRENEFSLIWDKETLLAEQTKRWVINYIWNTNLEQKLSGFLVDKMQANYGSLSRNFSRVFGKTIER
;
A
#
# COMPACT_ATOMS: atom_id res chain seq x y z
N MET A 1 -11.95 4.71 -34.23
CA MET A 1 -10.77 5.45 -33.71
C MET A 1 -9.98 4.50 -32.83
N LYS A 2 -8.69 4.29 -33.09
CA LYS A 2 -7.87 3.34 -32.34
C LYS A 2 -7.55 3.92 -30.95
N ASP A 3 -7.83 3.17 -29.88
CA ASP A 3 -7.47 3.45 -28.48
C ASP A 3 -5.94 3.39 -28.27
N GLN A 4 -5.19 4.28 -28.93
CA GLN A 4 -3.72 4.23 -29.02
C GLN A 4 -2.97 4.88 -27.85
N ASN A 5 -3.65 5.31 -26.78
CA ASN A 5 -3.00 6.02 -25.67
C ASN A 5 -3.37 5.47 -24.28
N ARG A 6 -3.31 4.14 -24.14
CA ARG A 6 -3.49 3.47 -22.85
C ARG A 6 -2.16 3.34 -22.12
N ILE A 7 -2.17 3.72 -20.84
CA ILE A 7 -1.01 3.64 -19.94
C ILE A 7 -1.36 2.62 -18.86
N THR A 8 -0.46 1.66 -18.63
CA THR A 8 -0.48 0.80 -17.45
C THR A 8 0.55 1.32 -16.46
N GLU A 9 0.13 1.62 -15.24
CA GLU A 9 0.99 2.20 -14.21
C GLU A 9 0.73 1.58 -12.84
N GLU A 10 1.80 1.37 -12.08
CA GLU A 10 1.76 0.94 -10.68
C GLU A 10 1.92 2.15 -9.76
N PHE A 11 1.01 2.27 -8.80
CA PHE A 11 1.07 3.25 -7.73
C PHE A 11 1.29 2.54 -6.40
N ARG A 12 2.27 3.03 -5.64
CA ARG A 12 2.57 2.56 -4.29
C ARG A 12 1.95 3.49 -3.26
N VAL A 13 1.06 2.94 -2.45
CA VAL A 13 0.10 3.71 -1.66
C VAL A 13 0.36 3.51 -0.16
N LYS A 14 0.66 4.60 0.55
CA LYS A 14 0.74 4.67 2.00
C LYS A 14 -0.66 4.90 2.59
N GLY A 15 -0.90 4.32 3.76
CA GLY A 15 -2.15 4.52 4.53
C GLY A 15 -3.21 3.45 4.31
N MET A 16 -3.01 2.51 3.38
CA MET A 16 -3.88 1.33 3.26
C MET A 16 -3.60 0.34 4.38
N ILE A 17 -4.59 0.08 5.25
CA ILE A 17 -4.40 -0.76 6.45
C ILE A 17 -5.29 -2.01 6.45
N CYS A 18 -6.47 -1.96 5.82
CA CYS A 18 -7.41 -3.08 5.81
C CYS A 18 -8.13 -3.23 4.46
N SER A 19 -8.85 -4.32 4.28
CA SER A 19 -9.61 -4.61 3.05
C SER A 19 -10.59 -3.50 2.66
N ARG A 20 -11.11 -2.74 3.63
CA ARG A 20 -11.97 -1.57 3.36
C ARG A 20 -11.23 -0.46 2.58
N CYS A 21 -9.93 -0.27 2.84
CA CYS A 21 -9.11 0.69 2.10
C CYS A 21 -9.02 0.30 0.61
N LEU A 22 -8.91 -1.00 0.32
CA LEU A 22 -8.87 -1.52 -1.04
C LEU A 22 -10.19 -1.25 -1.75
N LYS A 23 -11.32 -1.52 -1.08
CA LYS A 23 -12.65 -1.27 -1.62
C LYS A 23 -12.84 0.20 -1.97
N VAL A 24 -12.56 1.10 -1.03
CA VAL A 24 -12.67 2.55 -1.24
C VAL A 24 -11.83 2.98 -2.43
N LEU A 25 -10.53 2.65 -2.46
CA LEU A 25 -9.70 3.12 -3.57
C LEU A 25 -10.07 2.49 -4.91
N ASN A 26 -10.48 1.22 -4.94
CA ASN A 26 -10.98 0.57 -6.16
C ASN A 26 -12.20 1.33 -6.71
N ASP A 27 -13.17 1.63 -5.86
CA ASP A 27 -14.42 2.27 -6.28
C ASP A 27 -14.16 3.69 -6.78
N GLU A 28 -13.31 4.45 -6.10
CA GLU A 28 -12.94 5.83 -6.45
C GLU A 28 -12.15 5.90 -7.77
N LEU A 29 -11.15 5.04 -7.95
CA LEU A 29 -10.35 5.01 -9.19
C LEU A 29 -11.18 4.54 -10.40
N ARG A 30 -12.09 3.58 -10.20
CA ARG A 30 -13.02 3.14 -11.27
C ARG A 30 -13.99 4.25 -11.66
N GLN A 31 -14.53 4.98 -10.67
CA GLN A 31 -15.38 6.14 -10.92
C GLN A 31 -14.64 7.25 -11.68
N ALA A 32 -13.35 7.43 -11.41
CA ALA A 32 -12.49 8.35 -12.16
C ALA A 32 -12.18 7.88 -13.60
N GLY A 33 -12.56 6.64 -13.97
CA GLY A 33 -12.39 6.10 -15.32
C GLY A 33 -11.12 5.28 -15.52
N ALA A 34 -10.45 4.86 -14.45
CA ALA A 34 -9.35 3.89 -14.51
C ALA A 34 -9.87 2.44 -14.44
N GLU A 35 -9.18 1.55 -15.15
CA GLU A 35 -9.37 0.11 -15.02
C GLU A 35 -8.40 -0.43 -13.97
N ILE A 36 -8.91 -1.08 -12.92
CA ILE A 36 -8.05 -1.75 -11.93
C ILE A 36 -7.64 -3.11 -12.47
N LEU A 37 -6.34 -3.30 -12.68
CA LEU A 37 -5.76 -4.59 -13.06
C LEU A 37 -5.41 -5.42 -11.82
N GLU A 38 -4.86 -4.76 -10.80
CA GLU A 38 -4.47 -5.40 -9.54
C GLU A 38 -4.59 -4.40 -8.39
N ILE A 39 -5.06 -4.86 -7.22
CA ILE A 39 -5.10 -4.02 -6.02
C ILE A 39 -4.84 -4.86 -4.78
N GLU A 40 -3.89 -4.41 -3.97
CA GLU A 40 -3.51 -5.03 -2.71
C GLU A 40 -3.07 -3.96 -1.71
N LEU A 41 -2.87 -4.35 -0.45
CA LEU A 41 -2.51 -3.38 0.58
C LEU A 41 -1.15 -2.74 0.31
N GLY A 42 -1.21 -1.49 -0.12
CA GLY A 42 -0.05 -0.66 -0.38
C GLY A 42 0.34 -0.55 -1.86
N ARG A 43 -0.42 -1.18 -2.76
CA ARG A 43 -0.13 -1.19 -4.20
C ARG A 43 -1.40 -1.28 -5.03
N VAL A 44 -1.46 -0.51 -6.10
CA VAL A 44 -2.51 -0.63 -7.12
C VAL A 44 -1.89 -0.52 -8.51
N VAL A 45 -2.27 -1.42 -9.41
CA VAL A 45 -1.91 -1.38 -10.83
C VAL A 45 -3.16 -1.06 -11.62
N ILE A 46 -3.08 -0.01 -12.41
CA ILE A 46 -4.22 0.48 -13.20
C ILE A 46 -3.85 0.63 -14.66
N ASN A 47 -4.87 0.53 -15.51
CA ASN A 47 -4.79 0.86 -16.92
C ASN A 47 -5.77 2.00 -17.21
N TYR A 48 -5.28 3.09 -17.81
CA TYR A 48 -6.10 4.25 -18.12
C TYR A 48 -5.75 4.87 -19.47
N SER A 49 -6.72 5.51 -20.11
CA SER A 49 -6.48 6.31 -21.31
C SER A 49 -6.04 7.71 -20.89
N SER A 50 -4.83 8.11 -21.27
CA SER A 50 -4.30 9.44 -20.95
C SER A 50 -5.03 10.58 -21.68
N GLN A 51 -5.90 10.26 -22.64
CA GLN A 51 -6.84 11.22 -23.25
C GLN A 51 -8.08 11.45 -22.38
N LYS A 52 -8.45 10.52 -21.50
CA LYS A 52 -9.66 10.59 -20.66
C LYS A 52 -9.36 11.05 -19.23
N ILE A 53 -8.25 10.59 -18.67
CA ILE A 53 -7.84 10.90 -17.30
C ILE A 53 -6.33 11.14 -17.26
N SER A 54 -5.92 12.21 -16.56
CA SER A 54 -4.51 12.49 -16.32
C SER A 54 -3.97 11.72 -15.12
N ARG A 55 -2.67 11.43 -15.14
CA ARG A 55 -1.94 10.92 -13.97
C ARG A 55 -2.16 11.77 -12.72
N SER A 56 -2.14 13.09 -12.86
CA SER A 56 -2.37 14.03 -11.75
C SER A 56 -3.77 13.91 -11.13
N HIS A 57 -4.79 13.58 -11.93
CA HIS A 57 -6.13 13.32 -11.42
C HIS A 57 -6.15 12.03 -10.59
N ILE A 58 -5.48 10.97 -11.05
CA ILE A 58 -5.32 9.71 -10.30
C ILE A 58 -4.64 9.96 -8.96
N GLU A 59 -3.52 10.70 -8.94
CA GLU A 59 -2.84 11.04 -7.69
C GLU A 59 -3.73 11.84 -6.73
N ARG A 60 -4.58 12.73 -7.27
CA ARG A 60 -5.53 13.52 -6.48
C ARG A 60 -6.60 12.63 -5.86
N VAL A 61 -7.19 11.71 -6.61
CA VAL A 61 -8.17 10.73 -6.08
C VAL A 61 -7.57 9.92 -4.93
N ILE A 62 -6.32 9.48 -5.07
CA ILE A 62 -5.60 8.78 -3.99
C ILE A 62 -5.49 9.67 -2.74
N ARG A 63 -5.10 10.94 -2.91
CA ARG A 63 -4.91 11.89 -1.79
C ARG A 63 -6.21 12.33 -1.12
N GLU A 64 -7.28 12.51 -1.88
CA GLU A 64 -8.61 12.88 -1.36
C GLU A 64 -9.20 11.77 -0.49
N ASN A 65 -8.75 10.53 -0.67
CA ASN A 65 -9.11 9.37 0.17
C ASN A 65 -8.12 9.13 1.32
N GLU A 66 -7.41 10.18 1.78
CA GLU A 66 -6.45 10.17 2.89
C GLU A 66 -5.26 9.21 2.71
N PHE A 67 -5.02 8.75 1.48
CA PHE A 67 -3.84 7.98 1.14
C PHE A 67 -2.73 8.89 0.62
N SER A 68 -1.52 8.35 0.55
CA SER A 68 -0.37 9.07 -0.02
C SER A 68 0.39 8.16 -0.97
N LEU A 69 1.09 8.73 -1.96
CA LEU A 69 2.03 7.98 -2.78
C LEU A 69 3.40 7.96 -2.13
N ILE A 70 4.06 6.81 -2.18
CA ILE A 70 5.42 6.61 -1.65
C ILE A 70 6.32 5.97 -2.69
N TRP A 71 7.57 6.40 -2.73
CA TRP A 71 8.53 5.99 -3.76
C TRP A 71 9.78 5.33 -3.16
N ASP A 72 10.07 5.64 -1.90
CA ASP A 72 11.25 5.14 -1.22
C ASP A 72 11.02 3.74 -0.64
N LYS A 73 11.99 2.86 -0.89
CA LYS A 73 11.95 1.46 -0.44
C LYS A 73 11.89 1.33 1.09
N GLU A 74 12.41 2.31 1.81
CA GLU A 74 12.49 2.28 3.26
C GLU A 74 11.13 2.50 3.90
N THR A 75 10.37 3.50 3.45
CA THR A 75 8.99 3.75 3.88
C THR A 75 8.07 2.63 3.42
N LEU A 76 8.29 2.06 2.23
CA LEU A 76 7.56 0.88 1.77
C LEU A 76 7.69 -0.29 2.74
N LEU A 77 8.93 -0.60 3.15
CA LEU A 77 9.20 -1.68 4.09
C LEU A 77 8.59 -1.40 5.47
N ALA A 78 8.70 -0.16 5.95
CA ALA A 78 8.13 0.25 7.24
C ALA A 78 6.59 0.15 7.22
N GLU A 79 5.94 0.65 6.17
CA GLU A 79 4.49 0.57 5.99
C GLU A 79 4.02 -0.89 5.87
N GLN A 80 4.76 -1.75 5.19
CA GLN A 80 4.46 -3.19 5.13
C GLN A 80 4.60 -3.86 6.50
N THR A 81 5.65 -3.53 7.24
CA THR A 81 5.86 -4.00 8.62
C THR A 81 4.66 -3.58 9.51
N LYS A 82 4.25 -2.30 9.43
CA LYS A 82 3.08 -1.78 10.16
C LYS A 82 1.81 -2.57 9.86
N ARG A 83 1.58 -2.92 8.59
CA ARG A 83 0.41 -3.73 8.19
C ARG A 83 0.46 -5.13 8.79
N TRP A 84 1.62 -5.78 8.81
CA TRP A 84 1.76 -7.09 9.43
C TRP A 84 1.61 -7.04 10.95
N VAL A 85 2.09 -6.00 11.62
CA VAL A 85 1.85 -5.78 13.07
C VAL A 85 0.35 -5.67 13.36
N ILE A 86 -0.38 -4.89 12.56
CA ILE A 86 -1.83 -4.76 12.70
C ILE A 86 -2.51 -6.11 12.40
N ASN A 87 -2.11 -6.80 11.34
CA ASN A 87 -2.67 -8.12 11.02
C ASN A 87 -2.45 -9.13 12.16
N TYR A 88 -1.24 -9.14 12.75
CA TYR A 88 -0.89 -9.95 13.91
C TYR A 88 -1.85 -9.70 15.08
N ILE A 89 -2.07 -8.44 15.45
CA ILE A 89 -2.95 -8.07 16.58
C ILE A 89 -4.41 -8.47 16.33
N TRP A 90 -4.91 -8.24 15.13
CA TRP A 90 -6.35 -8.34 14.85
C TRP A 90 -6.79 -9.70 14.29
N ASN A 91 -5.90 -10.49 13.70
CA ASN A 91 -6.27 -11.69 12.93
C ASN A 91 -5.51 -12.94 13.36
N THR A 92 -4.78 -12.90 14.47
CA THR A 92 -4.10 -14.08 15.02
C THR A 92 -4.50 -14.30 16.47
N ASN A 93 -4.19 -15.49 16.99
CA ASN A 93 -4.36 -15.84 18.40
C ASN A 93 -3.16 -15.42 19.28
N LEU A 94 -2.14 -14.76 18.70
CA LEU A 94 -0.93 -14.28 19.40
C LEU A 94 -0.08 -15.38 20.06
N GLU A 95 -0.21 -16.65 19.64
CA GLU A 95 0.59 -17.76 20.18
C GLU A 95 2.06 -17.68 19.74
N GLN A 96 2.31 -17.27 18.50
CA GLN A 96 3.66 -17.00 17.99
C GLN A 96 4.11 -15.61 18.42
N LYS A 97 5.38 -15.44 18.86
CA LYS A 97 5.94 -14.10 19.12
C LYS A 97 5.89 -13.22 17.87
N LEU A 98 5.51 -11.94 18.03
CA LEU A 98 5.48 -10.94 16.95
C LEU A 98 6.75 -10.90 16.11
N SER A 99 7.93 -10.99 16.75
CA SER A 99 9.21 -11.00 16.04
C SER A 99 9.36 -12.19 15.09
N GLY A 100 8.95 -13.39 15.53
CA GLY A 100 8.92 -14.59 14.69
C GLY A 100 7.89 -14.45 13.57
N PHE A 101 6.68 -13.98 13.89
CA PHE A 101 5.61 -13.77 12.91
C PHE A 101 6.05 -12.83 11.78
N LEU A 102 6.71 -11.72 12.12
CA LEU A 102 7.20 -10.75 11.13
C LEU A 102 8.31 -11.33 10.26
N VAL A 103 9.22 -12.12 10.83
CA VAL A 103 10.27 -12.82 10.06
C VAL A 103 9.64 -13.75 9.04
N ASP A 104 8.64 -14.53 9.43
CA ASP A 104 7.96 -15.49 8.55
C ASP A 104 7.16 -14.79 7.44
N LYS A 105 6.43 -13.72 7.77
CA LYS A 105 5.59 -13.01 6.78
C LYS A 105 6.39 -12.13 5.83
N MET A 106 7.51 -11.58 6.28
CA MET A 106 8.31 -10.64 5.48
C MET A 106 9.56 -11.27 4.88
N GLN A 107 9.90 -12.50 5.26
CA GLN A 107 11.12 -13.20 4.82
C GLN A 107 12.37 -12.33 5.04
N ALA A 108 12.40 -11.61 6.16
CA ALA A 108 13.42 -10.63 6.50
C ALA A 108 13.78 -10.71 7.99
N ASN A 109 15.03 -10.41 8.34
CA ASN A 109 15.46 -10.47 9.74
C ASN A 109 14.80 -9.35 10.57
N TYR A 110 14.36 -9.70 11.79
CA TYR A 110 13.65 -8.78 12.68
C TYR A 110 14.45 -7.51 13.02
N GLY A 111 15.78 -7.64 13.21
CA GLY A 111 16.63 -6.50 13.54
C GLY A 111 16.63 -5.41 12.46
N SER A 112 16.66 -5.81 11.19
CA SER A 112 16.55 -4.89 10.05
C SER A 112 15.16 -4.26 9.97
N LEU A 113 14.10 -5.04 10.19
CA LEU A 113 12.72 -4.53 10.21
C LEU A 113 12.55 -3.48 11.32
N SER A 114 13.00 -3.79 12.54
CA SER A 114 12.89 -2.89 13.70
C SER A 114 13.69 -1.59 13.52
N ARG A 115 14.91 -1.66 12.98
CA ARG A 115 15.71 -0.46 12.67
C ARG A 115 15.06 0.40 11.59
N ASN A 116 14.59 -0.22 10.51
CA ASN A 116 13.91 0.48 9.43
C ASN A 116 12.63 1.17 9.94
N PHE A 117 11.79 0.44 10.69
CA PHE A 117 10.56 0.94 11.28
C PHE A 117 10.82 2.14 12.21
N SER A 118 11.81 2.02 13.10
CA SER A 118 12.19 3.08 14.04
C SER A 118 12.68 4.34 13.33
N ARG A 119 13.47 4.19 12.27
CA ARG A 119 13.95 5.32 11.48
C ARG A 119 12.81 6.03 10.74
N VAL A 120 11.82 5.29 10.22
CA VAL A 120 10.72 5.86 9.44
C VAL A 120 9.61 6.46 10.31
N PHE A 121 9.23 5.78 11.41
CA PHE A 121 8.11 6.20 12.26
C PHE A 121 8.52 6.87 13.57
N GLY A 122 9.82 6.93 13.89
CA GLY A 122 10.33 7.54 15.12
C GLY A 122 10.05 6.73 16.39
N LYS A 123 9.61 5.48 16.27
CA LYS A 123 9.27 4.58 17.39
C LYS A 123 9.56 3.13 17.05
N THR A 124 9.78 2.29 18.06
CA THR A 124 10.02 0.87 17.85
C THR A 124 8.74 0.13 17.46
N ILE A 125 8.86 -1.10 16.97
CA ILE A 125 7.70 -1.94 16.63
C ILE A 125 6.86 -2.23 17.88
N GLU A 126 7.50 -2.36 19.04
CA GLU A 126 6.86 -2.71 20.32
C GLU A 126 6.32 -1.51 21.12
N ARG A 127 6.39 -0.27 20.59
CA ARG A 127 5.98 0.97 21.29
C ARG A 127 4.98 1.84 20.52
#